data_AF-A0A356IEJ4-F1
#
_entry.id   AF-A0A356IEJ4-F1
#
_cell.length_a   1.000
_cell.length_b   1.000
_cell.length_c   1.000
_cell.angle_alpha   90.00
_cell.angle_beta   90.00
_cell.angle_gamma   90.00
#
_symmetry.space_group_name_H-M   'P 1'
#
loop_
_entity.id
_entity.type
_entity.pdbx_description
1 polymer ?
#
loop_
_entity_poly.entity_id
_entity_poly.type
_entity_poly.pdbx_seq_one_letter_code
_entity_poly.pdbx_strand_id
1 'polypeptide(L)'
;MARRRIFLSIMWMLVIVSCETPPPTIELSMSAQRDGGVITITGATDLRDGALLGYELRHKDMNFDPETPIDMLFQEGRMTVSDGQYGVTVDIRNFEPGELEVWVAFQMAFINSEIQQPNRIITQFGERGELLEGPNVTELGENGKRVEVTDYVIW
;
A
#
# COMPACT_ATOMS: atom_id res chain seq x y z
N MET A 1 -70.37 -33.88 -22.31
CA MET A 1 -68.92 -34.20 -22.24
C MET A 1 -68.13 -33.00 -22.73
N ALA A 2 -67.38 -32.32 -21.86
CA ALA A 2 -66.31 -31.40 -22.26
C ALA A 2 -65.40 -31.18 -21.04
N ARG A 3 -64.18 -31.73 -21.07
CA ARG A 3 -63.14 -31.46 -20.06
C ARG A 3 -62.17 -30.43 -20.66
N ARG A 4 -62.20 -29.19 -20.16
CA ARG A 4 -61.16 -28.17 -20.42
C ARG A 4 -59.90 -28.55 -19.63
N ARG A 5 -58.78 -28.69 -20.33
CA ARG A 5 -57.44 -28.80 -19.72
C ARG A 5 -56.81 -27.42 -19.72
N ILE A 6 -56.55 -26.88 -18.52
CA ILE A 6 -55.80 -25.64 -18.31
C ILE A 6 -54.32 -26.04 -18.27
N PHE A 7 -53.54 -25.59 -19.23
CA PHE A 7 -52.09 -25.70 -19.22
C PHE A 7 -51.52 -24.59 -18.31
N LEU A 8 -50.91 -25.00 -17.20
CA LEU A 8 -50.20 -24.10 -16.29
C LEU A 8 -48.76 -23.97 -16.80
N SER A 9 -48.44 -22.89 -17.51
CA SER A 9 -47.06 -22.56 -17.89
C SER A 9 -46.30 -22.08 -16.65
N ILE A 10 -45.38 -22.90 -16.16
CA ILE A 10 -44.44 -22.53 -15.09
C ILE A 10 -43.28 -21.79 -15.76
N MET A 11 -43.30 -20.47 -15.67
CA MET A 11 -42.22 -19.60 -16.12
C MET A 11 -41.10 -19.62 -15.07
N TRP A 12 -40.02 -20.32 -15.37
CA TRP A 12 -38.83 -20.38 -14.52
C TRP A 12 -38.09 -19.04 -14.57
N MET A 13 -38.12 -18.31 -13.45
CA MET A 13 -37.38 -17.07 -13.28
C MET A 13 -35.93 -17.42 -12.93
N LEU A 14 -35.02 -17.28 -13.90
CA LEU A 14 -33.58 -17.39 -13.68
C LEU A 14 -33.11 -16.20 -12.83
N VAL A 15 -32.85 -16.46 -11.55
CA VAL A 15 -32.15 -15.51 -10.67
C VAL A 15 -30.68 -15.54 -11.05
N ILE A 16 -30.22 -14.50 -11.76
CA ILE A 16 -28.80 -14.28 -12.01
C ILE A 16 -28.22 -13.75 -10.69
N VAL A 17 -27.53 -14.61 -9.93
CA VAL A 17 -26.75 -14.19 -8.77
C VAL A 17 -25.54 -13.43 -9.31
N SER A 18 -25.60 -12.10 -9.27
CA SER A 18 -24.43 -11.26 -9.51
C SER A 18 -23.50 -11.41 -8.30
N CYS A 19 -22.46 -12.23 -8.43
CA CYS A 19 -21.37 -12.24 -7.47
C CYS A 19 -20.61 -10.91 -7.64
N GLU A 20 -21.01 -9.88 -6.89
CA GLU A 20 -20.15 -8.72 -6.70
C GLU A 20 -18.88 -9.22 -5.99
N THR A 21 -17.74 -9.07 -6.67
CA THR A 21 -16.46 -9.36 -6.05
C THR A 21 -16.23 -8.27 -5.01
N PRO A 22 -15.90 -8.61 -3.75
CA PRO A 22 -15.60 -7.61 -2.74
C PRO A 22 -14.50 -6.66 -3.25
N PRO A 23 -14.56 -5.37 -2.90
CA PRO A 23 -13.53 -4.43 -3.31
C PRO A 23 -12.18 -4.87 -2.73
N PRO A 24 -11.08 -4.65 -3.48
CA PRO A 24 -9.76 -5.08 -3.07
C PRO A 24 -9.28 -4.30 -1.83
N THR A 25 -8.92 -5.04 -0.79
CA THR A 25 -8.29 -4.53 0.44
C THR A 25 -6.79 -4.86 0.44
N ILE A 26 -6.05 -4.28 1.38
CA ILE A 26 -4.65 -4.60 1.64
C ILE A 26 -4.44 -4.76 3.14
N GLU A 27 -3.79 -5.85 3.53
CA GLU A 27 -3.14 -5.98 4.83
C GLU A 27 -1.66 -5.59 4.69
N LEU A 28 -1.19 -4.73 5.60
CA LEU A 28 0.19 -4.25 5.62
C LEU A 28 0.67 -4.19 7.07
N SER A 29 1.79 -4.83 7.34
CA SER A 29 2.47 -4.82 8.64
C SER A 29 3.93 -4.46 8.45
N MET A 30 4.58 -3.85 9.44
CA MET A 30 5.97 -3.43 9.36
C MET A 30 6.66 -3.54 10.73
N SER A 31 7.97 -3.79 10.70
CA SER A 31 8.90 -3.57 11.80
C SER A 31 10.15 -2.87 11.27
N ALA A 32 10.61 -1.86 12.00
CA ALA A 32 11.89 -1.21 11.78
C ALA A 32 12.86 -1.51 12.93
N GLN A 33 14.06 -1.96 12.61
CA GLN A 33 15.07 -2.32 13.61
C GLN A 33 16.41 -1.69 13.25
N ARG A 34 17.06 -1.07 14.23
CA ARG A 34 18.38 -0.47 14.05
C ARG A 34 19.48 -1.38 14.59
N ASP A 35 20.54 -1.54 13.82
CA ASP A 35 21.83 -2.07 14.27
C ASP A 35 22.96 -1.13 13.83
N GLY A 36 23.57 -0.44 14.79
CA GLY A 36 24.62 0.54 14.51
C GLY A 36 24.19 1.57 13.48
N GLY A 37 24.94 1.68 12.38
CA GLY A 37 24.75 2.62 11.27
C GLY A 37 23.54 2.39 10.37
N VAL A 38 22.71 1.39 10.67
CA VAL A 38 21.83 0.77 9.68
C VAL A 38 20.44 0.52 10.27
N ILE A 39 19.40 0.81 9.49
CA ILE A 39 18.02 0.38 9.76
C ILE A 39 17.65 -0.74 8.80
N THR A 40 17.05 -1.80 9.33
CA THR A 40 16.38 -2.85 8.56
C THR A 40 14.88 -2.68 8.70
N ILE A 41 14.20 -2.48 7.58
CA ILE A 41 12.74 -2.40 7.47
C ILE A 41 12.25 -3.73 6.90
N THR A 42 11.31 -4.38 7.57
CA THR A 42 10.70 -5.63 7.10
C THR A 42 9.21 -5.64 7.38
N GLY A 43 8.47 -6.46 6.65
CA GLY A 43 7.05 -6.62 6.90
C GLY A 43 6.40 -7.69 6.06
N ALA A 44 5.11 -7.88 6.30
CA ALA A 44 4.26 -8.80 5.57
C ALA A 44 3.03 -8.08 4.98
N THR A 45 2.52 -8.61 3.88
CA THR A 45 1.36 -8.10 3.16
C THR A 45 0.67 -9.18 2.34
N ASP A 46 -0.62 -8.99 2.04
CA ASP A 46 -1.39 -9.80 1.09
C ASP A 46 -1.28 -9.32 -0.36
N LEU A 47 -0.48 -8.28 -0.62
CA LEU A 47 -0.18 -7.81 -1.97
C LEU A 47 0.48 -8.91 -2.80
N ARG A 48 0.14 -8.94 -4.08
CA ARG A 48 0.78 -9.84 -5.04
C ARG A 48 2.26 -9.49 -5.18
N ASP A 49 3.06 -10.51 -5.46
CA ASP A 49 4.48 -10.35 -5.80
C ASP A 49 4.69 -9.23 -6.82
N GLY A 50 5.87 -8.61 -6.80
CA GLY A 50 6.21 -7.51 -7.69
C GLY A 50 5.50 -6.18 -7.38
N ALA A 51 4.51 -6.15 -6.48
CA ALA A 51 3.97 -4.88 -5.99
C ALA A 51 5.10 -4.04 -5.37
N LEU A 52 5.08 -2.76 -5.66
CA LEU A 52 6.04 -1.81 -5.14
C LEU A 52 5.48 -1.15 -3.88
N LEU A 53 6.32 -1.03 -2.86
CA LEU A 53 6.06 -0.24 -1.66
C LEU A 53 7.07 0.91 -1.61
N GLY A 54 6.60 2.08 -1.21
CA GLY A 54 7.46 3.22 -0.90
C GLY A 54 7.87 3.16 0.57
N TYR A 55 9.09 3.61 0.88
CA TYR A 55 9.47 3.90 2.26
C TYR A 55 10.03 5.30 2.39
N GLU A 56 9.85 5.89 3.56
CA GLU A 56 10.46 7.16 3.97
C GLU A 56 11.04 7.01 5.37
N LEU A 57 12.20 7.61 5.57
CA LEU A 57 12.78 7.89 6.89
C LEU A 57 12.78 9.41 7.03
N ARG A 58 12.22 9.92 8.11
CA ARG A 58 12.26 11.34 8.47
C ARG A 58 12.46 11.52 9.96
N HIS A 59 13.01 12.65 10.39
CA HIS A 59 12.95 13.02 11.80
C HIS A 59 11.53 13.34 12.23
N LYS A 60 11.11 12.78 13.37
CA LYS A 60 9.77 13.01 13.92
C LYS A 60 9.55 14.46 14.38
N ASP A 61 10.55 15.02 15.06
CA ASP A 61 10.43 16.31 15.77
C ASP A 61 11.37 17.39 15.23
N MET A 62 12.11 17.12 14.14
CA MET A 62 13.03 18.11 13.57
C MET A 62 12.31 18.89 12.47
N ASN A 63 12.08 20.18 12.72
CA ASN A 63 11.68 21.09 11.65
C ASN A 63 12.82 21.20 10.63
N PHE A 64 12.47 21.28 9.35
CA PHE A 64 13.44 21.50 8.29
C PHE A 64 14.26 22.75 8.56
N ASP A 65 15.54 22.58 8.87
CA ASP A 65 16.53 23.63 8.95
C ASP A 65 17.19 23.77 7.57
N PRO A 66 17.07 24.92 6.88
CA PRO A 66 17.71 25.11 5.57
C PRO A 66 19.23 25.03 5.61
N GLU A 67 19.87 25.09 6.79
CA GLU A 67 21.31 24.87 6.94
C GLU A 67 21.71 23.40 6.97
N THR A 68 20.77 22.49 7.27
CA THR A 68 21.02 21.05 7.30
C THR A 68 20.70 20.42 5.94
N PRO A 69 21.64 19.68 5.31
CA PRO A 69 21.37 18.96 4.08
C PRO A 69 20.17 18.01 4.22
N ILE A 70 19.26 18.02 3.25
CA ILE A 70 18.02 17.23 3.29
C ILE A 70 18.29 15.72 3.41
N ASP A 71 19.40 15.23 2.85
CA ASP A 71 19.81 13.82 2.92
C ASP A 71 20.31 13.39 4.31
N MET A 72 20.55 14.34 5.21
CA MET A 72 20.77 14.07 6.64
C MET A 72 19.47 14.01 7.45
N LEU A 73 18.35 14.44 6.85
CA LEU A 73 17.05 14.55 7.52
C LEU A 73 15.98 13.64 6.95
N PHE A 74 16.15 13.22 5.70
CA PHE A 74 15.16 12.53 4.91
C PHE A 74 15.82 11.57 3.93
N GLN A 75 15.28 10.37 3.86
CA GLN A 75 15.59 9.42 2.80
C GLN A 75 14.33 8.67 2.41
N GLU A 76 14.12 8.53 1.10
CA GLU A 76 13.05 7.71 0.55
C GLU A 76 13.59 6.65 -0.39
N GLY A 77 12.77 5.64 -0.61
CA GLY A 77 13.06 4.64 -1.62
C GLY A 77 11.88 3.73 -1.84
N ARG A 78 12.17 2.59 -2.49
CA ARG A 78 11.16 1.60 -2.84
C ARG A 78 11.68 0.21 -2.53
N MET A 79 10.75 -0.69 -2.29
CA MET A 79 10.99 -2.12 -2.16
C MET A 79 9.91 -2.90 -2.89
N THR A 80 10.19 -4.17 -3.17
CA THR A 80 9.30 -5.04 -3.94
C THR A 80 8.79 -6.15 -3.04
N VAL A 81 7.49 -6.43 -3.12
CA VAL A 81 6.86 -7.56 -2.44
C VAL A 81 7.26 -8.86 -3.13
N SER A 82 7.62 -9.87 -2.33
CA SER A 82 7.90 -11.23 -2.78
C SER A 82 7.46 -12.21 -1.70
N ASP A 83 6.65 -13.19 -2.06
CA ASP A 83 6.16 -14.26 -1.18
C ASP A 83 5.49 -13.71 0.10
N GLY A 84 4.61 -12.72 -0.10
CA GLY A 84 3.86 -12.04 0.98
C GLY A 84 4.73 -11.20 1.93
N GLN A 85 6.00 -10.97 1.59
CA GLN A 85 6.96 -10.27 2.43
C GLN A 85 7.66 -9.16 1.66
N TYR A 86 8.27 -8.24 2.40
CA TYR A 86 9.12 -7.19 1.85
C TYR A 86 10.20 -6.81 2.86
N GLY A 87 11.27 -6.18 2.36
CA GLY A 87 12.25 -5.56 3.23
C GLY A 87 13.32 -4.77 2.49
N VAL A 88 14.00 -3.91 3.24
CA VAL A 88 15.12 -3.10 2.76
C VAL A 88 16.05 -2.78 3.93
N THR A 89 17.32 -2.54 3.62
CA THR A 89 18.33 -2.06 4.56
C THR A 89 18.75 -0.66 4.14
N VAL A 90 18.77 0.27 5.10
CA VAL A 90 19.04 1.69 4.88
C VAL A 90 20.22 2.12 5.74
N ASP A 91 21.23 2.71 5.12
CA ASP A 91 22.39 3.30 5.81
C ASP A 91 22.05 4.72 6.26
N ILE A 92 22.12 4.95 7.56
CA ILE A 92 21.76 6.23 8.18
C ILE A 92 22.96 6.89 8.86
N ARG A 93 24.19 6.50 8.54
CA ARG A 93 25.41 7.11 9.13
C ARG A 93 25.54 8.60 8.86
N ASN A 94 24.89 9.09 7.81
CA ASN A 94 24.87 10.51 7.46
C ASN A 94 23.68 11.25 8.09
N PHE A 95 22.73 10.56 8.75
CA PHE A 95 21.60 11.21 9.39
C PHE A 95 22.03 11.95 10.66
N GLU A 96 21.35 13.06 10.93
CA GLU A 96 21.47 13.73 12.22
C GLU A 96 20.92 12.86 13.36
N PRO A 97 21.54 12.77 14.55
CA PRO A 97 21.02 12.02 15.71
C PRO A 97 19.58 12.39 16.10
N GLY A 98 18.74 11.39 16.42
CA GLY A 98 17.38 11.64 16.89
C GLY A 98 16.40 10.47 16.70
N GLU A 99 15.13 10.70 17.02
CA GLU A 99 14.05 9.75 16.71
C GLU A 99 13.66 9.90 15.23
N LEU A 100 13.76 8.78 14.51
CA LEU A 100 13.36 8.66 13.12
C LEU A 100 11.99 7.99 13.05
N GLU A 101 11.06 8.63 12.36
CA GLU A 101 9.84 8.02 11.86
C GLU A 101 10.19 7.22 10.60
N VAL A 102 9.87 5.94 10.63
CA VAL A 102 9.98 5.03 9.48
C VAL A 102 8.59 4.77 8.97
N TRP A 103 8.37 5.10 7.71
CA TRP A 103 7.07 5.01 7.06
C TRP A 103 7.15 4.08 5.85
N VAL A 104 6.15 3.21 5.69
CA VAL A 104 6.00 2.36 4.50
C VAL A 104 4.58 2.48 3.98
N ALA A 105 4.43 2.60 2.66
CA ALA A 105 3.11 2.62 2.04
C ALA A 105 3.02 1.90 0.71
N PHE A 106 1.84 1.36 0.47
CA PHE A 106 1.35 1.03 -0.85
C PHE A 106 0.61 2.22 -1.45
N GLN A 107 1.02 2.63 -2.64
CA GLN A 107 0.40 3.68 -3.45
C GLN A 107 0.65 3.42 -4.93
N MET A 108 -0.20 3.98 -5.80
CA MET A 108 -0.07 3.78 -7.25
C MET A 108 0.92 4.76 -7.90
N ALA A 109 1.03 5.96 -7.34
CA ALA A 109 1.96 7.01 -7.80
C ALA A 109 3.03 7.25 -6.75
N PHE A 110 4.30 7.30 -7.19
CA PHE A 110 5.42 7.66 -6.33
C PHE A 110 5.84 9.08 -6.65
N ILE A 111 5.94 9.93 -5.62
CA ILE A 111 6.36 11.33 -5.78
C ILE A 111 7.73 11.37 -6.47
N ASN A 112 7.94 12.35 -7.35
CA ASN A 112 9.19 12.57 -8.09
C ASN A 112 9.68 11.36 -8.92
N SER A 113 8.75 10.52 -9.39
CA SER A 113 9.09 9.27 -10.07
C SER A 113 8.15 8.95 -11.21
N GLU A 114 8.71 8.47 -12.33
CA GLU A 114 7.96 7.92 -13.46
C GLU A 114 7.66 6.41 -13.30
N ILE A 115 8.15 5.79 -12.23
CA ILE A 115 7.90 4.37 -11.93
C ILE A 115 6.42 4.15 -11.65
N GLN A 116 5.86 3.16 -12.33
CA GLN A 116 4.50 2.70 -12.14
C GLN A 116 4.48 1.32 -11.48
N GLN A 117 3.37 1.03 -10.81
CA GLN A 117 3.07 -0.32 -10.38
C GLN A 117 2.98 -1.28 -11.59
N PRO A 118 3.27 -2.58 -11.43
CA PRO A 118 3.06 -3.54 -12.50
C PRO A 118 1.60 -3.59 -12.96
N ASN A 119 1.37 -3.88 -14.25
CA ASN A 119 0.02 -3.94 -14.84
C ASN A 119 -0.97 -4.80 -14.04
N ARG A 120 -0.51 -5.90 -13.43
CA ARG A 120 -1.36 -6.77 -12.60
C ARG A 120 -1.87 -6.09 -11.32
N ILE A 121 -1.10 -5.15 -10.77
CA ILE A 121 -1.44 -4.35 -9.61
C ILE A 121 -2.36 -3.21 -10.03
N ILE A 122 -2.04 -2.52 -11.13
CA ILE A 122 -2.92 -1.49 -11.74
C ILE A 122 -4.30 -2.07 -12.07
N THR A 123 -4.37 -3.26 -12.65
CA THR A 123 -5.65 -3.92 -12.96
C THR A 123 -6.46 -4.22 -11.71
N GLN A 124 -5.80 -4.50 -10.58
CA GLN A 124 -6.45 -4.83 -9.32
C GLN A 124 -6.97 -3.59 -8.60
N PHE A 125 -6.16 -2.53 -8.52
CA PHE A 125 -6.44 -1.37 -7.66
C PHE A 125 -6.86 -0.11 -8.44
N GLY A 126 -6.76 -0.11 -9.77
CA GLY A 126 -6.94 1.07 -10.61
C GLY A 126 -5.67 1.88 -10.77
N GLU A 127 -5.62 2.80 -11.75
CA GLU A 127 -4.41 3.58 -12.06
C GLU A 127 -4.01 4.52 -10.92
N ARG A 128 -4.98 4.95 -10.11
CA ARG A 128 -4.80 5.89 -8.99
C ARG A 128 -5.15 5.25 -7.66
N GLY A 129 -5.38 3.94 -7.64
CA GLY A 129 -5.82 3.21 -6.47
C GLY A 129 -7.30 3.42 -6.19
N GLU A 130 -8.08 3.93 -7.15
CA GLU A 130 -9.50 4.27 -6.97
C GLU A 130 -10.38 3.09 -6.54
N LEU A 131 -9.95 1.85 -6.85
CA LEU A 131 -10.65 0.62 -6.45
C LEU A 131 -10.24 0.12 -5.06
N LEU A 132 -9.16 0.67 -4.48
CA LEU A 132 -8.69 0.30 -3.15
C LEU A 132 -9.71 0.74 -2.09
N GLU A 133 -10.14 -0.21 -1.28
CA GLU A 133 -11.08 0.03 -0.17
C GLU A 133 -10.55 -0.62 1.11
N GLY A 134 -11.06 -0.19 2.26
CA GLY A 134 -10.69 -0.77 3.55
C GLY A 134 -10.54 0.27 4.66
N PRO A 135 -10.54 -0.18 5.93
CA PRO A 135 -10.47 0.71 7.09
C PRO A 135 -9.12 1.42 7.25
N ASN A 136 -8.07 0.91 6.59
CA ASN A 136 -6.69 1.43 6.62
C ASN A 136 -6.34 2.27 5.38
N VAL A 137 -7.33 2.59 4.54
CA VAL A 137 -7.13 3.36 3.32
C VAL A 137 -7.25 4.85 3.61
N THR A 138 -6.26 5.61 3.15
CA THR A 138 -6.26 7.08 3.20
C THR A 138 -6.49 7.63 1.80
N GLU A 139 -7.51 8.49 1.65
CA GLU A 139 -7.76 9.23 0.41
C GLU A 139 -6.94 10.54 0.38
N LEU A 140 -6.17 10.73 -0.68
CA LEU A 140 -5.30 11.89 -0.90
C LEU A 140 -5.82 12.82 -2.01
N GLY A 141 -7.14 12.77 -2.27
CA GLY A 141 -7.79 13.55 -3.33
C GLY A 141 -7.21 13.23 -4.70
N GLU A 142 -6.61 14.22 -5.35
CA GLU A 142 -6.05 14.04 -6.70
C GLU A 142 -4.86 13.06 -6.74
N ASN A 143 -4.20 12.82 -5.61
CA ASN A 143 -3.07 11.90 -5.53
C ASN A 143 -3.47 10.43 -5.35
N GLY A 144 -4.78 10.14 -5.35
CA GLY A 144 -5.29 8.77 -5.26
C GLY A 144 -5.44 8.27 -3.83
N LYS A 145 -5.39 6.94 -3.66
CA LYS A 145 -5.52 6.27 -2.37
C LYS A 145 -4.22 5.58 -1.96
N ARG A 146 -3.97 5.46 -0.65
CA ARG A 146 -2.83 4.69 -0.11
C ARG A 146 -3.21 3.87 1.13
N VAL A 147 -2.43 2.82 1.40
CA VAL A 147 -2.37 2.13 2.69
C VAL A 147 -0.97 2.31 3.26
N GLU A 148 -0.88 2.66 4.53
CA GLU A 148 0.39 3.01 5.16
C GLU A 148 0.53 2.50 6.59
N VAL A 149 1.78 2.34 7.01
CA VAL A 149 2.18 1.96 8.37
C VAL A 149 3.42 2.75 8.78
N THR A 150 3.52 3.02 10.08
CA THR A 150 4.62 3.78 10.68
C THR A 150 5.19 3.03 11.88
N ASP A 151 6.50 3.14 12.08
CA ASP A 151 7.25 2.69 13.25
C ASP A 151 8.33 3.73 13.56
N TYR A 152 8.98 3.63 14.73
CA TYR A 152 9.95 4.61 15.19
C TYR A 152 11.23 3.93 15.66
N VAL A 153 12.37 4.53 15.32
CA VAL A 153 13.69 4.05 15.74
C VAL A 153 14.55 5.21 16.24
N ILE A 154 15.39 4.93 17.23
CA ILE A 154 16.33 5.91 17.77
C ILE A 154 17.67 5.79 17.04
N TRP A 155 18.14 6.86 16.40
CA TRP A 155 19.48 7.03 15.84
C TRP A 155 20.50 7.56 16.88
#